data_AF-A0A6A4VVS8-F1
#
_entry.id   AF-A0A6A4VVS8-F1
#
_cell.length_a   1.000
_cell.length_b   1.000
_cell.length_c   1.000
_cell.angle_alpha   90.00
_cell.angle_beta   90.00
_cell.angle_gamma   90.00
#
_symmetry.space_group_name_H-M   'P 1'
#
loop_
_entity.id
_entity.type
_entity.pdbx_description
1 polymer ?
#
loop_
_entity_poly.entity_id
_entity_poly.type
_entity_poly.pdbx_seq_one_letter_code
_entity_poly.pdbx_strand_id
1 'polypeptide(L)'
;MCSMAARPLSSSVCLLALLCAVCPCALADDAGAGTNDALDDLLVLINNAVRQAVDPISAELRSQRELLSDILGRLSSQDSRTDQLSLRLDQLNVRLDTGNSQSFSQLDSLRTALDSFGTRLEELAQIQQNATTRPRDCSELPSGSPSGVYTLHPGWGRRSPVEAFCDMETDGGGWTVFQRREDILPREDFYRNWAEYKDGFGDLTGEFWMGLEKLWLLTGTMGRQYELRVDLEDFDGEKRYARYKDFRISSEFDGYRVTGGNYTGNAGDSMRTHFGQKFSTRDKDQDTNSV
;
A
#
# COMPACT_ATOMS: atom_id res chain seq x y z
N MET A 1 8.89 27.66 -67.64
CA MET A 1 9.83 27.73 -66.50
C MET A 1 10.66 26.46 -66.51
N CYS A 2 11.97 26.61 -66.70
CA CYS A 2 12.90 25.51 -66.92
C CYS A 2 13.11 24.68 -65.65
N SER A 3 13.06 23.36 -65.89
CA SER A 3 13.59 22.28 -65.08
C SER A 3 15.06 22.04 -65.45
N MET A 4 15.82 21.34 -64.60
CA MET A 4 16.90 20.46 -65.05
C MET A 4 17.23 19.39 -64.01
N ALA A 5 17.60 18.21 -64.52
CA ALA A 5 17.93 16.99 -63.79
C ALA A 5 19.27 16.40 -64.25
N ALA A 6 19.89 15.65 -63.32
CA ALA A 6 20.72 14.42 -63.38
C ALA A 6 21.92 14.20 -64.36
N ARG A 7 22.93 13.50 -63.79
CA ARG A 7 24.24 12.95 -64.26
C ARG A 7 24.10 11.52 -64.88
N PRO A 8 25.17 10.78 -65.34
CA PRO A 8 26.39 11.12 -66.09
C PRO A 8 26.89 10.03 -67.13
N LEU A 9 28.00 10.37 -67.82
CA LEU A 9 29.07 9.57 -68.48
C LEU A 9 28.78 8.79 -69.80
N SER A 10 29.42 9.21 -70.90
CA SER A 10 30.56 8.51 -71.56
C SER A 10 30.77 8.95 -73.02
N SER A 11 32.05 8.96 -73.43
CA SER A 11 32.57 8.65 -74.77
C SER A 11 32.77 9.74 -75.84
N SER A 12 33.93 9.60 -76.49
CA SER A 12 34.27 9.90 -77.90
C SER A 12 34.74 11.31 -78.29
N VAL A 13 36.07 11.42 -78.39
CA VAL A 13 36.84 11.74 -79.61
C VAL A 13 36.05 12.39 -80.76
N CYS A 14 36.45 13.62 -81.13
CA CYS A 14 36.51 14.02 -82.53
C CYS A 14 37.54 15.12 -82.77
N LEU A 15 38.41 14.82 -83.73
CA LEU A 15 39.36 15.68 -84.42
C LEU A 15 38.65 16.75 -85.27
N LEU A 16 39.47 17.68 -85.78
CA LEU A 16 39.25 18.71 -86.80
C LEU A 16 38.77 20.07 -86.26
N ALA A 17 39.23 21.22 -86.75
CA ALA A 17 40.40 21.67 -87.51
C ALA A 17 40.09 23.14 -87.80
N LEU A 18 41.05 24.05 -87.65
CA LEU A 18 41.09 25.24 -88.51
C LEU A 18 42.50 25.80 -88.61
N LEU A 19 43.02 25.64 -89.83
CA LEU A 19 44.22 26.23 -90.41
C LEU A 19 44.02 27.73 -90.68
N CYS A 20 45.10 28.50 -90.57
CA CYS A 20 45.56 29.49 -91.56
C CYS A 20 46.92 30.06 -91.10
N ALA A 21 48.01 29.76 -91.81
CA ALA A 21 48.74 30.66 -92.72
C ALA A 21 49.65 31.66 -91.95
N VAL A 22 50.96 31.75 -92.17
CA VAL A 22 51.66 32.17 -93.41
C VAL A 22 53.09 31.61 -93.47
N CYS A 23 53.57 31.45 -94.71
CA CYS A 23 54.85 30.92 -95.21
C CYS A 23 55.93 32.06 -95.33
N PRO A 24 56.94 32.03 -96.23
CA PRO A 24 58.33 31.57 -96.06
C PRO A 24 59.41 32.68 -96.23
N CYS A 25 60.69 32.35 -95.99
CA CYS A 25 61.92 32.90 -96.62
C CYS A 25 63.13 32.21 -95.96
N ALA A 26 64.32 31.99 -96.53
CA ALA A 26 64.90 31.95 -97.87
C ALA A 26 66.35 31.48 -97.64
N LEU A 27 66.95 30.76 -98.60
CA LEU A 27 68.38 30.44 -98.62
C LEU A 27 69.22 31.71 -98.82
N ALA A 28 70.33 31.86 -98.11
CA ALA A 28 71.54 32.54 -98.60
C ALA A 28 72.76 32.12 -97.77
N ASP A 29 73.76 31.57 -98.46
CA ASP A 29 75.14 31.42 -98.02
C ASP A 29 75.73 32.80 -97.68
N ASP A 30 76.43 32.93 -96.54
CA ASP A 30 77.88 33.22 -96.53
C ASP A 30 78.46 33.09 -95.10
N ALA A 31 79.75 32.81 -95.06
CA ALA A 31 80.58 32.29 -93.99
C ALA A 31 80.53 32.98 -92.61
N GLY A 32 80.64 32.15 -91.56
CA GLY A 32 81.40 32.53 -90.37
C GLY A 32 80.82 32.11 -89.02
N ALA A 33 81.43 31.06 -88.44
CA ALA A 33 81.54 30.78 -87.00
C ALA A 33 80.27 30.52 -86.17
N GLY A 34 80.24 29.36 -85.49
CA GLY A 34 79.46 29.17 -84.26
C GLY A 34 78.35 28.13 -84.32
N THR A 35 78.69 26.84 -84.39
CA THR A 35 77.75 25.71 -84.24
C THR A 35 77.12 25.59 -82.84
N ASN A 36 77.43 26.51 -81.91
CA ASN A 36 76.97 26.48 -80.53
C ASN A 36 75.78 27.41 -80.23
N ASP A 37 75.56 28.50 -81.01
CA ASP A 37 74.49 29.48 -80.73
C ASP A 37 73.08 28.99 -81.16
N ALA A 38 72.96 28.31 -82.30
CA ALA A 38 71.67 27.77 -82.77
C ALA A 38 71.14 26.61 -81.91
N LEU A 39 72.05 25.89 -81.24
CA LEU A 39 71.74 24.83 -80.28
C LEU A 39 71.24 25.41 -78.94
N ASP A 40 71.82 26.53 -78.49
CA ASP A 40 71.40 27.23 -77.28
C ASP A 40 70.01 27.85 -77.43
N ASP A 41 69.69 28.47 -78.57
CA ASP A 41 68.36 29.02 -78.84
C ASP A 41 67.27 27.93 -78.90
N LEU A 42 67.58 26.77 -79.48
CA LEU A 42 66.67 25.63 -79.53
C LEU A 42 66.40 25.06 -78.11
N LEU A 43 67.43 25.01 -77.27
CA LEU A 43 67.32 24.58 -75.87
C LEU A 43 66.44 25.54 -75.06
N VAL A 44 66.55 26.84 -75.27
CA VAL A 44 65.70 27.85 -74.62
C VAL A 44 64.24 27.67 -75.03
N LEU A 45 63.98 27.43 -76.31
CA LEU A 45 62.62 27.24 -76.83
C LEU A 45 61.98 25.95 -76.29
N ILE A 46 62.75 24.86 -76.23
CA ILE A 46 62.31 23.59 -75.64
C ILE A 46 62.04 23.76 -74.14
N ASN A 47 62.94 24.40 -73.39
CA ASN A 47 62.73 24.63 -71.96
C ASN A 47 61.49 25.48 -71.68
N ASN A 48 61.24 26.50 -72.50
CA ASN A 48 60.06 27.35 -72.36
C ASN A 48 58.78 26.59 -72.70
N ALA A 49 58.76 25.83 -73.79
CA ALA A 49 57.61 25.00 -74.15
C ALA A 49 57.32 23.92 -73.10
N VAL A 50 58.37 23.29 -72.55
CA VAL A 50 58.26 22.32 -71.45
C VAL A 50 57.69 22.99 -70.19
N ARG A 51 58.20 24.16 -69.78
CA ARG A 51 57.64 24.92 -68.64
C ARG A 51 56.17 25.27 -68.84
N GLN A 52 55.83 25.78 -70.02
CA GLN A 52 54.47 26.21 -70.33
C GLN A 52 53.45 25.06 -70.27
N ALA A 53 53.89 23.82 -70.57
CA ALA A 53 53.07 22.62 -70.42
C ALA A 53 53.09 22.04 -69.00
N VAL A 54 54.23 22.07 -68.29
CA VAL A 54 54.42 21.42 -66.99
C VAL A 54 53.89 22.26 -65.82
N ASP A 55 54.06 23.58 -65.85
CA ASP A 55 53.64 24.49 -64.79
C ASP A 55 52.14 24.38 -64.46
N PRO A 56 51.19 24.42 -65.42
CA PRO A 56 49.76 24.31 -65.12
C PRO A 56 49.39 22.94 -64.54
N ILE A 57 50.00 21.86 -65.01
CA ILE A 57 49.82 20.52 -64.46
C ILE A 57 50.32 20.47 -63.01
N SER A 58 51.49 21.07 -62.75
CA SER A 58 52.06 21.13 -61.40
C SER A 58 51.23 21.98 -60.43
N ALA A 59 50.55 23.02 -60.92
CA ALA A 59 49.68 23.88 -60.12
C ALA A 59 48.38 23.16 -59.74
N GLU A 60 47.75 22.47 -60.71
CA GLU A 60 46.55 21.67 -60.46
C GLU A 60 46.82 20.55 -59.46
N LEU A 61 47.95 19.85 -59.60
CA LEU A 61 48.34 18.77 -58.67
C LEU A 61 48.56 19.31 -57.23
N ARG A 62 49.10 20.53 -57.08
CA ARG A 62 49.23 21.19 -55.76
C ARG A 62 47.86 21.53 -55.18
N SER A 63 46.96 22.10 -55.98
CA SER A 63 45.60 22.43 -55.56
C SER A 63 44.83 21.19 -55.09
N GLN A 64 44.91 20.08 -55.84
CA GLN A 64 44.27 18.82 -55.47
C GLN A 64 44.83 18.25 -54.17
N ARG A 65 46.14 18.39 -53.93
CA ARG A 65 46.78 17.95 -52.67
C ARG A 65 46.28 18.75 -51.47
N GLU A 66 46.11 20.06 -51.61
CA GLU A 66 45.52 20.92 -50.57
C GLU A 66 44.06 20.54 -50.27
N LEU A 67 43.27 20.31 -51.33
CA LEU A 67 41.87 19.88 -51.18
C LEU A 67 41.77 18.52 -50.45
N LEU A 68 42.62 17.56 -50.83
CA LEU A 68 42.70 16.26 -50.15
C LEU A 68 43.04 16.41 -48.67
N SER A 69 43.94 17.34 -48.34
CA SER A 69 44.30 17.63 -46.94
C SER A 69 43.12 18.20 -46.15
N ASP A 70 42.34 19.12 -46.73
CA ASP A 70 41.14 19.67 -46.07
C ASP A 70 40.08 18.59 -45.84
N ILE A 71 39.83 17.75 -46.86
CA ILE A 71 38.86 16.65 -46.78
C ILE A 71 39.26 15.65 -45.70
N LEU A 72 40.54 15.25 -45.65
CA LEU A 72 41.05 14.34 -44.62
C LEU A 72 40.89 14.94 -43.21
N GLY A 73 41.13 16.25 -43.06
CA GLY A 73 40.90 16.96 -41.80
C GLY A 73 39.43 16.92 -41.36
N ARG A 74 38.49 17.16 -42.28
CA ARG A 74 37.04 17.08 -42.00
C ARG A 74 36.61 15.67 -41.62
N LEU A 75 37.08 14.66 -42.35
CA LEU A 75 36.77 13.25 -42.05
C LEU A 75 37.27 12.86 -40.66
N SER A 76 38.49 13.24 -40.28
CA SER A 76 39.02 13.01 -38.92
C SER A 76 38.20 13.73 -37.85
N SER A 77 37.76 14.97 -38.11
CA SER A 77 36.86 15.69 -37.20
C SER A 77 35.48 15.03 -37.09
N GLN A 78 35.00 14.39 -38.15
CA GLN A 78 33.72 13.67 -38.14
C GLN A 78 33.81 12.33 -37.39
N ASP A 79 34.94 11.65 -37.51
CA ASP A 79 35.24 10.40 -36.81
C ASP A 79 35.25 10.62 -35.28
N SER A 80 36.00 11.63 -34.82
CA SER A 80 36.03 12.02 -33.41
C SER A 80 34.66 12.43 -32.84
N ARG A 81 33.81 13.09 -33.65
CA ARG A 81 32.42 13.39 -33.26
C ARG A 81 31.58 12.13 -33.10
N THR A 82 31.79 11.14 -33.96
CA THR A 82 31.08 9.86 -33.93
C THR A 82 31.47 9.06 -32.69
N ASP A 83 32.76 9.02 -32.35
CA ASP A 83 33.26 8.41 -31.12
C ASP A 83 32.65 9.08 -29.87
N GLN A 84 32.59 10.42 -29.87
CA GLN A 84 32.03 11.18 -28.77
C GLN A 84 30.52 10.93 -28.58
N LEU A 85 29.79 10.75 -29.68
CA LEU A 85 28.37 10.37 -29.65
C LEU A 85 28.18 8.94 -29.16
N SER A 86 29.03 8.00 -29.58
CA SER A 86 28.99 6.60 -29.11
C SER A 86 29.16 6.53 -27.59
N LEU A 87 30.17 7.22 -27.05
CA LEU A 87 30.40 7.28 -25.60
C LEU A 87 29.21 7.87 -24.84
N ARG A 88 28.55 8.89 -25.41
CA ARG A 88 27.39 9.52 -24.78
C ARG A 88 26.15 8.63 -24.83
N LEU A 89 26.00 7.84 -25.89
CA LEU A 89 24.95 6.82 -25.99
C LEU A 89 25.14 5.73 -24.94
N ASP A 90 26.36 5.22 -24.77
CA ASP A 90 26.68 4.23 -23.74
C ASP A 90 26.38 4.73 -22.33
N GLN A 91 26.74 5.98 -22.04
CA GLN A 91 26.42 6.62 -20.77
C GLN A 91 24.91 6.75 -20.52
N LEU A 92 24.14 7.07 -21.56
CA LEU A 92 22.67 7.15 -21.45
C LEU A 92 22.07 5.77 -21.22
N ASN A 93 22.57 4.74 -21.89
CA ASN A 93 22.06 3.38 -21.74
C ASN A 93 22.28 2.88 -20.30
N VAL A 94 23.47 3.09 -19.74
CA VAL A 94 23.77 2.73 -18.33
C VAL A 94 22.86 3.49 -17.35
N ARG A 95 22.61 4.78 -17.58
CA ARG A 95 21.69 5.57 -16.74
C ARG A 95 20.27 5.06 -16.80
N LEU A 96 19.78 4.69 -17.99
CA LEU A 96 18.46 4.10 -18.17
C LEU A 96 18.36 2.74 -17.46
N ASP A 97 19.36 1.87 -17.61
CA ASP A 97 19.40 0.56 -16.95
C ASP A 97 19.41 0.68 -15.43
N THR A 98 20.19 1.63 -14.90
CA THR A 98 20.26 1.91 -13.47
C THR A 98 18.92 2.45 -12.94
N GLY A 99 18.31 3.40 -13.66
CA GLY A 99 17.02 3.98 -13.30
C GLY A 99 15.87 2.96 -13.32
N ASN A 100 15.86 2.09 -14.34
CA ASN A 100 14.90 0.98 -14.41
C ASN A 100 15.10 0.01 -13.24
N SER A 101 16.34 -0.38 -12.95
CA SER A 101 16.65 -1.31 -11.84
C SER A 101 16.20 -0.75 -10.48
N GLN A 102 16.42 0.55 -10.24
CA GLN A 102 15.95 1.23 -9.03
C GLN A 102 14.42 1.30 -8.95
N SER A 103 13.75 1.52 -10.08
CA SER A 103 12.29 1.55 -10.13
C SER A 103 11.70 0.17 -9.83
N PHE A 104 12.29 -0.89 -10.37
CA PHE A 104 11.88 -2.27 -10.08
C PHE A 104 12.08 -2.64 -8.61
N SER A 105 13.19 -2.25 -7.98
CA SER A 105 13.40 -2.54 -6.56
C SER A 105 12.43 -1.78 -5.65
N GLN A 106 12.07 -0.54 -5.99
CA GLN A 106 11.03 0.21 -5.28
C GLN A 106 9.66 -0.45 -5.40
N LEU A 107 9.30 -0.94 -6.60
CA LEU A 107 8.04 -1.64 -6.82
C LEU A 107 7.95 -2.96 -6.03
N ASP A 108 9.05 -3.72 -5.95
CA ASP A 108 9.11 -4.96 -5.17
C ASP A 108 8.97 -4.71 -3.66
N SER A 109 9.59 -3.63 -3.19
CA SER A 109 9.47 -3.16 -1.80
C SER A 109 8.02 -2.83 -1.44
N LEU A 110 7.33 -2.09 -2.33
CA LEU A 110 5.92 -1.74 -2.14
C LEU A 110 5.00 -2.96 -2.18
N ARG A 111 5.25 -3.90 -3.10
CA ARG A 111 4.49 -5.14 -3.19
C ARG A 111 4.62 -5.97 -1.91
N THR A 112 5.84 -6.12 -1.39
CA THR A 112 6.10 -6.84 -0.14
C THR A 112 5.38 -6.19 1.04
N ALA A 113 5.38 -4.84 1.11
CA ALA A 113 4.65 -4.11 2.14
C ALA A 113 3.14 -4.35 2.04
N LEU A 114 2.58 -4.36 0.83
CA LEU A 114 1.16 -4.62 0.59
C LEU A 114 0.76 -6.05 1.01
N ASP A 115 1.57 -7.06 0.66
CA ASP A 115 1.35 -8.45 1.07
C ASP A 115 1.40 -8.60 2.60
N SER A 116 2.31 -7.89 3.28
CA SER A 116 2.39 -7.87 4.75
C SER A 116 1.18 -7.20 5.41
N PHE A 117 0.55 -6.23 4.73
CA PHE A 117 -0.68 -5.61 5.21
C PHE A 117 -1.87 -6.55 5.02
N GLY A 118 -1.92 -7.26 3.89
CA GLY A 118 -2.94 -8.29 3.61
C GLY A 118 -2.95 -9.40 4.66
N THR A 119 -1.78 -9.95 5.00
CA THR A 119 -1.68 -11.01 6.03
C THR A 119 -2.13 -10.54 7.41
N ARG A 120 -1.81 -9.30 7.79
CA ARG A 120 -2.30 -8.71 9.05
C ARG A 120 -3.82 -8.49 9.06
N LEU A 121 -4.40 -8.08 7.92
CA LEU A 121 -5.85 -7.96 7.80
C LEU A 121 -6.55 -9.32 7.94
N GLU A 122 -5.98 -10.38 7.38
CA GLU A 122 -6.50 -11.74 7.54
C GLU A 122 -6.42 -12.23 9.00
N GLU A 123 -5.32 -11.91 9.71
CA GLU A 123 -5.16 -12.23 11.13
C GLU A 123 -6.18 -11.49 12.02
N LEU A 124 -6.42 -10.20 11.74
CA LEU A 124 -7.44 -9.41 12.44
C LEU A 124 -8.86 -9.93 12.18
N ALA A 125 -9.16 -10.37 10.95
CA ALA A 125 -10.44 -10.96 10.61
C ALA A 125 -10.72 -12.26 11.40
N GLN A 126 -9.70 -13.09 11.61
CA GLN A 126 -9.80 -14.32 12.43
C GLN A 126 -10.07 -14.01 13.92
N ILE A 127 -9.44 -12.96 14.47
CA ILE A 127 -9.69 -12.51 15.84
C ILE A 127 -11.15 -12.07 16.00
N GLN A 128 -11.69 -11.35 15.02
CA GLN A 128 -13.08 -10.88 15.05
C GLN A 128 -14.09 -12.02 14.93
N GLN A 129 -13.84 -13.02 14.07
CA GLN A 129 -14.71 -14.21 13.97
C GLN A 129 -14.75 -15.02 15.27
N ASN A 130 -13.62 -15.15 15.97
CA ASN A 130 -13.57 -15.82 17.28
C ASN A 130 -14.25 -15.03 18.41
N ALA A 131 -14.32 -13.71 18.31
CA ALA A 131 -15.09 -12.89 19.23
C ALA A 131 -16.61 -13.02 18.99
N THR A 132 -17.04 -13.06 17.72
CA THR A 132 -18.46 -13.19 17.35
C THR A 132 -19.05 -14.59 17.56
N THR A 133 -18.23 -15.64 17.49
CA THR A 133 -18.72 -17.03 17.59
C THR A 133 -18.97 -17.49 19.03
N ARG A 134 -18.43 -16.78 20.03
CA ARG A 134 -18.51 -17.18 21.44
C ARG A 134 -18.64 -15.96 22.36
N PRO A 135 -19.69 -15.14 22.25
CA PRO A 135 -19.83 -13.89 23.01
C PRO A 135 -19.70 -14.14 24.52
N ARG A 136 -18.97 -13.29 25.25
CA ARG A 136 -18.82 -13.45 26.72
C ARG A 136 -20.08 -13.07 27.48
N ASP A 137 -20.75 -12.04 26.99
CA ASP A 137 -21.94 -11.41 27.53
C ASP A 137 -22.77 -10.86 26.36
N CYS A 138 -23.97 -10.37 26.64
CA CYS A 138 -24.88 -9.87 25.62
C CYS A 138 -24.37 -8.61 24.89
N SER A 139 -23.40 -7.87 25.46
CA SER A 139 -22.79 -6.70 24.82
C SER A 139 -21.87 -7.07 23.64
N GLU A 140 -21.41 -8.32 23.56
CA GLU A 140 -20.61 -8.82 22.44
C GLU A 140 -21.45 -9.39 21.28
N LEU A 141 -22.78 -9.38 21.38
CA LEU A 141 -23.65 -9.86 20.31
C LEU A 141 -23.63 -8.92 19.09
N PRO A 142 -23.83 -9.44 17.87
CA PRO A 142 -23.91 -8.62 16.67
C PRO A 142 -25.00 -7.54 16.78
N SER A 143 -24.73 -6.36 16.23
CA SER A 143 -25.71 -5.27 16.17
C SER A 143 -26.97 -5.71 15.44
N GLY A 144 -28.14 -5.40 16.00
CA GLY A 144 -29.44 -5.84 15.47
C GLY A 144 -29.86 -7.25 15.86
N SER A 145 -29.11 -7.94 16.74
CA SER A 145 -29.59 -9.18 17.35
C SER A 145 -30.87 -8.91 18.15
N PRO A 146 -31.92 -9.76 18.02
CA PRO A 146 -33.15 -9.60 18.79
C PRO A 146 -32.95 -9.96 20.27
N SER A 147 -33.85 -9.51 21.14
CA SER A 147 -33.90 -10.00 22.52
C SER A 147 -34.26 -11.49 22.56
N GLY A 148 -33.64 -12.25 23.45
CA GLY A 148 -33.87 -13.69 23.54
C GLY A 148 -32.81 -14.44 24.34
N VAL A 149 -32.88 -15.78 24.32
CA VAL A 149 -31.91 -16.64 24.99
C VAL A 149 -30.71 -16.91 24.08
N TYR A 150 -29.51 -16.67 24.61
CA TYR A 150 -28.24 -16.88 23.92
C TYR A 150 -27.29 -17.73 24.75
N THR A 151 -26.41 -18.45 24.05
CA THR A 151 -25.26 -19.13 24.67
C THR A 151 -24.08 -18.18 24.77
N LEU A 152 -23.67 -17.90 26.01
CA LEU A 152 -22.56 -17.03 26.36
C LEU A 152 -21.36 -17.83 26.87
N HIS A 153 -20.18 -17.23 26.82
CA HIS A 153 -18.92 -17.85 27.25
C HIS A 153 -18.12 -16.94 28.20
N PRO A 154 -18.63 -16.67 29.41
CA PRO A 154 -18.03 -15.70 30.34
C PRO A 154 -16.68 -16.16 30.93
N GLY A 155 -16.46 -17.48 31.06
CA GLY A 155 -15.28 -18.03 31.72
C GLY A 155 -13.95 -17.81 31.00
N TRP A 156 -12.85 -17.93 31.76
CA TRP A 156 -11.49 -17.86 31.21
C TRP A 156 -11.28 -18.92 30.11
N GLY A 157 -10.72 -18.50 28.97
CA GLY A 157 -10.56 -19.36 27.80
C GLY A 157 -11.86 -19.70 27.04
N ARG A 158 -12.99 -19.05 27.36
CA ARG A 158 -14.31 -19.20 26.71
C ARG A 158 -14.85 -20.66 26.74
N ARG A 159 -14.36 -21.53 27.63
CA ARG A 159 -14.63 -22.98 27.59
C ARG A 159 -15.96 -23.42 28.23
N SER A 160 -16.50 -22.63 29.16
CA SER A 160 -17.73 -22.96 29.88
C SER A 160 -18.91 -22.15 29.33
N PRO A 161 -19.77 -22.75 28.49
CA PRO A 161 -20.97 -22.07 28.00
C PRO A 161 -22.01 -21.90 29.13
N VAL A 162 -22.75 -20.79 29.08
CA VAL A 162 -23.86 -20.46 29.97
C VAL A 162 -25.01 -19.92 29.13
N GLU A 163 -26.23 -20.38 29.35
CA GLU A 163 -27.41 -19.78 28.74
C GLU A 163 -27.87 -18.57 29.54
N ALA A 164 -28.21 -17.49 28.83
CA ALA A 164 -28.68 -16.26 29.42
C ALA A 164 -29.72 -15.59 28.53
N PHE A 165 -30.66 -14.87 29.13
CA PHE A 165 -31.51 -13.97 28.38
C PHE A 165 -30.78 -12.65 28.12
N CYS A 166 -30.72 -12.24 26.85
CA CYS A 166 -30.19 -10.96 26.41
C CYS A 166 -31.34 -10.02 26.07
N ASP A 167 -31.39 -8.88 26.76
CA ASP A 167 -32.21 -7.75 26.34
C ASP A 167 -31.37 -6.85 25.43
N MET A 168 -31.78 -6.81 24.16
CA MET A 168 -31.11 -6.09 23.08
C MET A 168 -31.85 -4.80 22.68
N GLU A 169 -32.86 -4.40 23.45
CA GLU A 169 -33.73 -3.25 23.14
C GLU A 169 -33.60 -2.12 24.16
N THR A 170 -33.62 -2.44 25.47
CA THR A 170 -33.64 -1.43 26.53
C THR A 170 -32.34 -0.63 26.57
N ASP A 171 -32.43 0.71 26.56
CA ASP A 171 -31.28 1.63 26.70
C ASP A 171 -30.12 1.35 25.72
N GLY A 172 -30.44 0.90 24.50
CA GLY A 172 -29.45 0.53 23.48
C GLY A 172 -29.03 -0.94 23.47
N GLY A 173 -29.57 -1.76 24.38
CA GLY A 173 -29.39 -3.21 24.40
C GLY A 173 -28.05 -3.68 24.96
N GLY A 174 -27.80 -4.99 24.83
CA GLY A 174 -26.58 -5.63 25.32
C GLY A 174 -26.65 -6.02 26.80
N TRP A 175 -27.84 -6.08 27.38
CA TRP A 175 -28.06 -6.42 28.79
C TRP A 175 -28.16 -7.92 28.99
N THR A 176 -27.30 -8.48 29.83
CA THR A 176 -27.43 -9.85 30.31
C THR A 176 -28.36 -9.88 31.52
N VAL A 177 -29.58 -10.41 31.35
CA VAL A 177 -30.57 -10.49 32.42
C VAL A 177 -30.24 -11.68 33.32
N PHE A 178 -30.05 -11.43 34.62
CA PHE A 178 -29.73 -12.46 35.60
C PHE A 178 -30.87 -12.75 36.59
N GLN A 179 -31.90 -11.91 36.64
CA GLN A 179 -33.11 -12.12 37.43
C GLN A 179 -34.29 -11.48 36.71
N ARG A 180 -35.44 -12.15 36.69
CA ARG A 180 -36.71 -11.58 36.23
C ARG A 180 -37.86 -12.00 37.13
N ARG A 181 -38.70 -11.03 37.52
CA ARG A 181 -40.02 -11.22 38.14
C ARG A 181 -41.06 -10.58 37.25
N GLU A 182 -42.10 -11.31 36.90
CA GLU A 182 -43.12 -10.83 35.96
C GLU A 182 -44.46 -11.52 36.26
N ASP A 183 -45.57 -10.90 35.87
CA ASP A 183 -46.92 -11.46 36.08
C ASP A 183 -47.29 -12.45 34.95
N ILE A 184 -46.47 -13.50 34.81
CA ILE A 184 -46.61 -14.56 33.82
C ILE A 184 -46.78 -15.90 34.53
N LEU A 185 -47.57 -16.80 33.93
CA LEU A 185 -47.83 -18.12 34.47
C LEU A 185 -47.04 -19.21 33.70
N PRO A 186 -46.44 -20.19 34.39
CA PRO A 186 -46.41 -20.36 35.85
C PRO A 186 -45.44 -19.38 36.54
N ARG A 187 -45.76 -19.00 37.77
CA ARG A 187 -44.86 -18.20 38.62
C ARG A 187 -43.79 -19.10 39.24
N GLU A 188 -42.60 -18.56 39.43
CA GLU A 188 -41.48 -19.26 40.04
C GLU A 188 -41.42 -18.96 41.54
N ASP A 189 -41.14 -20.00 42.36
CA ASP A 189 -40.90 -19.82 43.79
C ASP A 189 -39.46 -19.36 44.04
N PHE A 190 -39.29 -18.20 44.69
CA PHE A 190 -37.98 -17.66 45.06
C PHE A 190 -37.57 -17.99 46.51
N TYR A 191 -38.41 -18.69 47.29
CA TYR A 191 -38.05 -19.14 48.63
C TYR A 191 -37.21 -20.43 48.60
N ARG A 192 -35.99 -20.29 48.07
CA ARG A 192 -35.06 -21.39 47.75
C ARG A 192 -33.89 -21.50 48.71
N ASN A 193 -33.23 -22.65 48.68
CA ASN A 193 -32.04 -22.92 49.48
C ASN A 193 -30.74 -22.36 48.85
N TRP A 194 -29.62 -22.45 49.57
CA TRP A 194 -28.31 -21.97 49.09
C TRP A 194 -27.88 -22.60 47.76
N ALA A 195 -28.04 -23.92 47.62
CA ALA A 195 -27.59 -24.66 46.44
C ALA A 195 -28.38 -24.23 45.19
N GLU A 196 -29.69 -24.04 45.32
CA GLU A 196 -30.57 -23.56 44.25
C GLU A 196 -30.20 -22.12 43.83
N TYR A 197 -29.93 -21.21 44.78
CA TYR A 197 -29.47 -19.86 44.45
C TYR A 197 -28.08 -19.85 43.82
N LYS A 198 -27.22 -20.80 44.18
CA LYS A 198 -25.90 -20.96 43.57
C LYS A 198 -26.02 -21.41 42.11
N ASP A 199 -26.82 -22.43 41.84
CA ASP A 199 -26.93 -23.05 40.52
C ASP A 199 -27.86 -22.27 39.57
N GLY A 200 -28.91 -21.65 40.10
CA GLY A 200 -29.97 -20.99 39.33
C GLY A 200 -31.25 -21.84 39.23
N PHE A 201 -32.37 -21.17 38.98
CA PHE A 201 -33.70 -21.78 38.86
C PHE A 201 -34.64 -20.92 38.01
N GLY A 202 -35.78 -21.50 37.61
CA GLY A 202 -36.77 -20.86 36.74
C GLY A 202 -36.49 -20.99 35.24
N ASP A 203 -37.23 -20.21 34.45
CA ASP A 203 -37.19 -20.21 32.98
C ASP A 203 -36.63 -18.87 32.48
N LEU A 204 -35.59 -18.89 31.65
CA LEU A 204 -34.96 -17.69 31.08
C LEU A 204 -35.93 -16.83 30.25
N THR A 205 -36.99 -17.43 29.72
CA THR A 205 -38.08 -16.74 29.01
C THR A 205 -39.21 -16.30 29.94
N GLY A 206 -39.18 -16.70 31.21
CA GLY A 206 -40.15 -16.35 32.24
C GLY A 206 -39.55 -15.77 33.51
N GLU A 207 -40.04 -16.18 34.68
CA GLU A 207 -39.44 -15.82 35.97
C GLU A 207 -38.23 -16.72 36.24
N PHE A 208 -37.09 -16.12 36.60
CA PHE A 208 -35.88 -16.89 36.88
C PHE A 208 -34.87 -16.17 37.76
N TRP A 209 -33.94 -16.98 38.26
CA TRP A 209 -32.67 -16.57 38.85
C TRP A 209 -31.54 -17.30 38.12
N MET A 210 -30.61 -16.55 37.52
CA MET A 210 -29.54 -17.12 36.69
C MET A 210 -28.63 -18.08 37.47
N GLY A 211 -28.36 -17.78 38.74
CA GLY A 211 -27.41 -18.51 39.59
C GLY A 211 -26.18 -17.66 39.96
N LEU A 212 -25.77 -17.72 41.23
CA LEU A 212 -24.63 -16.95 41.76
C LEU A 212 -23.31 -17.37 41.11
N GLU A 213 -23.10 -18.65 40.82
CA GLU A 213 -21.84 -19.11 40.21
C GLU A 213 -21.65 -18.50 38.82
N LYS A 214 -22.72 -18.49 38.00
CA LYS A 214 -22.72 -17.89 36.66
C LYS A 214 -22.56 -16.38 36.72
N LEU A 215 -23.23 -15.72 37.67
CA LEU A 215 -23.12 -14.28 37.86
C LEU A 215 -21.71 -13.86 38.33
N TRP A 216 -21.05 -14.70 39.14
CA TRP A 216 -19.67 -14.49 39.56
C TRP A 216 -18.70 -14.71 38.40
N LEU A 217 -18.92 -15.73 37.56
CA LEU A 217 -18.12 -15.93 36.34
C LEU A 217 -18.20 -14.73 35.40
N LEU A 218 -19.38 -14.13 35.27
CA LEU A 218 -19.60 -12.90 34.49
C LEU A 218 -18.86 -11.71 35.11
N THR A 219 -19.17 -11.37 36.37
CA THR A 219 -18.81 -10.08 36.97
C THR A 219 -17.50 -10.09 37.79
N GLY A 220 -17.08 -11.25 38.27
CA GLY A 220 -15.90 -11.45 39.13
C GLY A 220 -14.59 -11.62 38.36
N THR A 221 -14.64 -11.83 37.04
CA THR A 221 -13.44 -11.97 36.20
C THR A 221 -12.71 -10.64 36.04
N MET A 222 -11.39 -10.61 36.27
CA MET A 222 -10.57 -9.41 36.12
C MET A 222 -10.52 -8.95 34.64
N GLY A 223 -10.69 -7.64 34.41
CA GLY A 223 -10.54 -7.02 33.09
C GLY A 223 -11.81 -6.46 32.44
N ARG A 224 -12.99 -6.65 33.04
CA ARG A 224 -14.23 -5.95 32.66
C ARG A 224 -14.90 -5.29 33.85
N GLN A 225 -15.65 -4.23 33.55
CA GLN A 225 -16.51 -3.52 34.49
C GLN A 225 -17.95 -3.71 34.01
N TYR A 226 -18.83 -4.08 34.93
CA TYR A 226 -20.25 -4.19 34.65
C TYR A 226 -21.00 -3.10 35.39
N GLU A 227 -22.10 -2.66 34.82
CA GLU A 227 -23.10 -1.89 35.54
C GLU A 227 -24.32 -2.77 35.82
N LEU A 228 -24.92 -2.57 36.98
CA LEU A 228 -26.22 -3.14 37.32
C LEU A 228 -27.30 -2.15 36.93
N ARG A 229 -28.32 -2.63 36.24
CA ARG A 229 -29.58 -1.94 36.03
C ARG A 229 -30.71 -2.74 36.69
N VAL A 230 -31.59 -2.05 37.41
CA VAL A 230 -32.80 -2.61 38.00
C VAL A 230 -33.97 -1.85 37.43
N ASP A 231 -34.81 -2.54 36.66
CA ASP A 231 -36.07 -2.01 36.14
C ASP A 231 -37.23 -2.50 37.02
N LEU A 232 -38.12 -1.59 37.40
CA LEU A 232 -39.24 -1.81 38.29
C LEU A 232 -40.51 -1.26 37.66
N GLU A 233 -41.62 -1.96 37.86
CA GLU A 233 -42.95 -1.56 37.43
C GLU A 233 -43.93 -1.81 38.59
N ASP A 234 -44.75 -0.82 38.93
CA ASP A 234 -45.80 -0.99 39.93
C ASP A 234 -47.11 -1.49 39.33
N PHE A 235 -48.11 -1.74 40.18
CA PHE A 235 -49.41 -2.27 39.74
C PHE A 235 -50.23 -1.28 38.91
N ASP A 236 -49.88 0.01 38.94
CA ASP A 236 -50.51 1.05 38.13
C ASP A 236 -49.77 1.23 36.78
N GLY A 237 -48.68 0.47 36.55
CA GLY A 237 -47.88 0.48 35.33
C GLY A 237 -46.77 1.53 35.31
N GLU A 238 -46.50 2.21 36.42
CA GLU A 238 -45.43 3.21 36.49
C GLU A 238 -44.07 2.53 36.53
N LYS A 239 -43.23 2.85 35.53
CA LYS A 239 -41.90 2.25 35.36
C LYS A 239 -40.81 3.15 35.93
N ARG A 240 -39.90 2.57 36.70
CA ARG A 240 -38.73 3.25 37.25
C ARG A 240 -37.49 2.38 37.08
N TYR A 241 -36.32 3.02 37.13
CA TYR A 241 -35.06 2.32 37.04
C TYR A 241 -34.01 2.86 38.02
N ALA A 242 -33.08 2.00 38.38
CA ALA A 242 -31.86 2.31 39.12
C ALA A 242 -30.64 1.71 38.39
N ARG A 243 -29.53 2.45 38.36
CA ARG A 243 -28.26 2.02 37.78
C ARG A 243 -27.13 2.20 38.77
N TYR A 244 -26.24 1.21 38.80
CA TYR A 244 -25.07 1.18 39.67
C TYR A 244 -23.83 0.79 38.87
N LYS A 245 -22.83 1.66 38.84
CA LYS A 245 -21.54 1.35 38.20
C LYS A 245 -20.77 0.29 39.00
N ASP A 246 -19.75 -0.31 38.38
CA ASP A 246 -18.79 -1.21 39.04
C ASP A 246 -19.45 -2.36 39.83
N PHE A 247 -20.57 -2.87 39.34
CA PHE A 247 -21.29 -3.98 39.95
C PHE A 247 -20.49 -5.27 39.85
N ARG A 248 -20.27 -5.94 40.98
CA ARG A 248 -19.64 -7.25 41.04
C ARG A 248 -20.20 -8.08 42.19
N ILE A 249 -20.10 -9.39 42.06
CA ILE A 249 -20.20 -10.30 43.20
C ILE A 249 -18.86 -11.02 43.41
N SER A 250 -18.51 -11.30 44.67
CA SER A 250 -17.31 -12.07 45.00
C SER A 250 -17.53 -13.57 44.83
N SER A 251 -16.49 -14.38 45.05
CA SER A 251 -16.60 -15.85 44.94
C SER A 251 -17.42 -16.42 46.10
N GLU A 252 -17.81 -17.70 45.98
CA GLU A 252 -18.48 -18.42 47.06
C GLU A 252 -17.72 -18.38 48.39
N PHE A 253 -16.38 -18.38 48.34
CA PHE A 253 -15.52 -18.33 49.52
C PHE A 253 -15.74 -17.05 50.36
N ASP A 254 -15.99 -15.91 49.70
CA ASP A 254 -16.35 -14.66 50.37
C ASP A 254 -17.88 -14.47 50.50
N GLY A 255 -18.65 -15.51 50.18
CA GLY A 255 -20.11 -15.54 50.34
C GLY A 255 -20.86 -14.73 49.29
N TYR A 256 -20.34 -14.64 48.06
CA TYR A 256 -20.94 -13.86 46.97
C TYR A 256 -21.26 -12.41 47.35
N ARG A 257 -20.34 -11.77 48.08
CA ARG A 257 -20.49 -10.39 48.53
C ARG A 257 -20.73 -9.47 47.35
N VAL A 258 -21.80 -8.68 47.44
CA VAL A 258 -22.16 -7.71 46.39
C VAL A 258 -21.40 -6.40 46.58
N THR A 259 -20.88 -5.85 45.49
CA THR A 259 -20.30 -4.52 45.44
C THR A 259 -20.94 -3.71 44.32
N GLY A 260 -20.97 -2.40 44.50
CA GLY A 260 -21.50 -1.46 43.53
C GLY A 260 -20.99 -0.05 43.81
N GLY A 261 -20.97 0.75 42.77
CA GLY A 261 -20.49 2.13 42.75
C GLY A 261 -21.65 3.14 42.76
N ASN A 262 -21.45 4.23 42.03
CA ASN A 262 -22.37 5.37 42.05
C ASN A 262 -23.76 5.03 41.49
N TYR A 263 -24.80 5.48 42.19
CA TYR A 263 -26.20 5.39 41.79
C TYR A 263 -26.58 6.47 40.77
N THR A 264 -27.42 6.09 39.80
CA THR A 264 -28.19 7.00 38.95
C THR A 264 -29.57 6.38 38.66
N GLY A 265 -30.60 7.19 38.44
CA GLY A 265 -31.95 6.69 38.13
C GLY A 265 -33.05 7.42 38.88
N ASN A 266 -34.30 6.97 38.69
CA ASN A 266 -35.51 7.58 39.25
C ASN A 266 -36.26 6.67 40.24
N ALA A 267 -35.77 5.45 40.50
CA ALA A 267 -36.38 4.51 41.46
C ALA A 267 -36.10 4.82 42.93
N GLY A 268 -35.05 5.58 43.22
CA GLY A 268 -34.50 5.74 44.57
C GLY A 268 -33.39 4.71 44.86
N ASP A 269 -32.48 5.05 45.78
CA ASP A 269 -31.28 4.24 46.03
C ASP A 269 -31.46 3.27 47.21
N SER A 270 -32.23 2.20 47.00
CA SER A 270 -32.48 1.18 48.02
C SER A 270 -31.40 0.08 48.09
N MET A 271 -30.57 -0.10 47.05
CA MET A 271 -29.51 -1.13 47.06
C MET A 271 -28.26 -0.72 47.84
N ARG A 272 -28.08 0.58 48.11
CA ARG A 272 -26.85 1.11 48.72
C ARG A 272 -26.45 0.43 50.02
N THR A 273 -27.44 0.07 50.84
CA THR A 273 -27.27 -0.57 52.15
C THR A 273 -26.81 -2.03 52.03
N HIS A 274 -27.09 -2.68 50.90
CA HIS A 274 -26.69 -4.06 50.63
C HIS A 274 -25.25 -4.19 50.11
N PHE A 275 -24.66 -3.11 49.55
CA PHE A 275 -23.28 -3.16 49.10
C PHE A 275 -22.32 -3.43 50.26
N GLY A 276 -21.47 -4.45 50.08
CA GLY A 276 -20.57 -4.98 51.10
C GLY A 276 -21.17 -6.11 51.92
N GLN A 277 -22.46 -6.42 51.80
CA GLN A 277 -23.08 -7.57 52.48
C GLN A 277 -22.86 -8.86 51.70
N LYS A 278 -22.88 -10.00 52.41
CA LYS A 278 -22.82 -11.34 51.83
C LYS A 278 -24.22 -11.80 51.44
N PHE A 279 -24.29 -12.78 50.55
CA PHE A 279 -25.56 -13.41 50.19
C PHE A 279 -26.01 -14.33 51.33
N SER A 280 -27.31 -14.32 51.65
CA SER A 280 -27.93 -15.17 52.68
C SER A 280 -29.14 -15.88 52.09
N THR A 281 -29.42 -17.07 52.60
CA THR A 281 -30.61 -17.89 52.25
C THR A 281 -31.18 -18.52 53.50
N ARG A 282 -32.38 -19.12 53.42
CA ARG A 282 -33.06 -19.72 54.58
C ARG A 282 -32.23 -20.77 55.34
N ASP A 283 -31.31 -21.43 54.66
CA ASP A 283 -30.45 -22.49 55.19
C ASP A 283 -28.98 -22.05 55.33
N LYS A 284 -28.67 -20.79 55.00
CA LYS A 284 -27.33 -20.21 55.16
C LYS A 284 -27.43 -18.74 55.52
N ASP A 285 -27.39 -18.48 56.82
CA ASP A 285 -27.36 -17.12 57.36
C ASP A 285 -25.93 -16.54 57.29
N GLN A 286 -25.81 -15.42 56.59
CA GLN A 286 -24.60 -14.62 56.46
C GLN A 286 -24.88 -13.12 56.60
N ASP A 287 -26.08 -12.74 57.09
CA ASP A 287 -26.45 -11.34 57.23
C ASP A 287 -25.99 -10.79 58.59
N THR A 288 -26.27 -9.50 58.84
CA THR A 288 -25.83 -8.82 60.07
C THR A 288 -26.88 -8.78 61.15
N ASN A 289 -28.06 -9.37 60.90
CA ASN A 289 -29.11 -9.51 61.88
C ASN A 289 -28.94 -10.87 62.57
N SER A 290 -29.17 -10.91 63.87
CA SER A 290 -29.18 -12.19 64.59
C SER A 290 -30.53 -12.88 64.36
N VAL A 291 -30.49 -14.15 63.96
CA VAL A 291 -31.66 -15.06 63.97
C VAL A 291 -32.02 -15.47 65.39
#